data_AF-A0A9D4QRK2-F1
#
_entry.id   AF-A0A9D4QRK2-F1
#
_cell.length_a   1.000
_cell.length_b   1.000
_cell.length_c   1.000
_cell.angle_alpha   90.00
_cell.angle_beta   90.00
_cell.angle_gamma   90.00
#
_symmetry.space_group_name_H-M   'P 1'
#
loop_
_entity.id
_entity.type
_entity.pdbx_description
1 polymer ?
#
loop_
_entity_poly.entity_id
_entity_poly.type
_entity_poly.pdbx_seq_one_letter_code
_entity_poly.pdbx_strand_id
1 'polypeptide(L)' 'MTVSCPSLSNPESGSVTLTTDGQVTTAVFLCFQGYQISGASSVACQITGQWDHAAPRCG' A
#
# COMPACT_ATOMS: atom_id res chain seq x y z
N MET A 1 9.73 2.04 19.20
CA MET A 1 8.70 2.93 18.64
C MET A 1 8.15 2.21 17.43
N THR A 2 6.91 1.73 17.50
CA THR A 2 6.24 1.10 16.34
C THR A 2 5.55 2.21 15.56
N VAL A 3 5.93 2.34 14.30
CA VAL A 3 5.32 3.28 13.38
C VAL A 3 3.96 2.70 12.97
N SER A 4 2.89 3.44 13.24
CA SER A 4 1.52 3.02 12.96
C SER A 4 1.01 3.81 11.75
N CYS A 5 0.98 3.19 10.57
CA CYS A 5 0.36 3.81 9.40
C CYS A 5 -1.17 3.70 9.42
N PRO A 6 -1.87 4.62 8.75
CA PRO A 6 -3.30 4.48 8.53
C PRO A 6 -3.59 3.22 7.72
N SER A 7 -4.62 2.49 8.12
CA SER A 7 -5.12 1.32 7.40
C SER A 7 -5.55 1.74 5.99
N LEU A 8 -4.84 1.24 4.98
CA LEU A 8 -5.24 1.41 3.58
C LEU A 8 -6.47 0.54 3.29
N SER A 9 -7.45 1.12 2.62
CA SER A 9 -8.65 0.42 2.16
C SER A 9 -8.38 -0.22 0.79
N ASN A 10 -9.02 -1.34 0.52
CA ASN A 10 -8.90 -2.02 -0.78
C ASN A 10 -9.48 -1.12 -1.90
N PRO A 11 -8.76 -0.93 -3.02
CA PRO A 11 -9.28 -0.20 -4.17
C PRO A 11 -10.39 -0.99 -4.89
N GLU A 12 -11.29 -0.29 -5.61
CA GLU A 12 -12.49 -0.87 -6.26
C GLU A 12 -12.17 -2.00 -7.26
N SER A 13 -11.00 -1.96 -7.90
CA SER A 13 -10.54 -2.96 -8.87
C SER A 13 -9.20 -3.58 -8.49
N GLY A 14 -8.94 -3.69 -7.19
CA GLY A 14 -7.74 -4.34 -6.70
C GLY A 14 -7.82 -4.70 -5.22
N SER A 15 -6.68 -5.04 -4.66
CA SER A 15 -6.52 -5.41 -3.27
C SER A 15 -5.22 -4.83 -2.74
N VAL A 16 -5.25 -4.35 -1.50
CA VAL A 16 -4.05 -3.91 -0.80
C VAL A 16 -3.75 -4.90 0.32
N THR A 17 -2.49 -5.30 0.42
CA THR A 17 -1.99 -6.23 1.44
C THR A 17 -0.96 -5.50 2.28
N LEU A 18 -1.24 -5.35 3.57
CA LEU A 18 -0.32 -4.73 4.51
C LEU A 18 0.55 -5.83 5.14
N THR A 19 1.86 -5.69 5.00
CA THR A 19 2.86 -6.61 5.53
C THR A 19 3.76 -5.86 6.48
N THR A 20 3.72 -6.21 7.77
CA THR A 20 4.58 -5.59 8.79
C THR A 20 5.78 -6.46 9.05
N ASP A 21 6.98 -5.97 8.69
CA ASP A 21 8.25 -6.62 8.96
C ASP A 21 8.98 -5.86 10.09
N GLY A 22 8.85 -6.37 11.32
CA GLY A 22 9.40 -5.76 12.52
C GLY A 22 8.80 -4.38 12.82
N GLN A 23 9.51 -3.32 12.43
CA GLN A 23 9.10 -1.92 12.64
C GLN A 23 8.62 -1.20 11.37
N VAL A 24 8.73 -1.85 10.22
CA VAL A 24 8.36 -1.28 8.92
C VAL A 24 7.11 -1.98 8.41
N THR A 25 6.06 -1.21 8.11
CA THR A 25 4.88 -1.74 7.43
C THR A 25 4.96 -1.41 5.95
N THR A 26 4.81 -2.40 5.09
CA THR A 26 4.79 -2.25 3.64
C THR A 26 3.39 -2.58 3.14
N ALA A 27 2.77 -1.71 2.34
CA ALA A 27 1.52 -2.01 1.65
C ALA A 27 1.80 -2.41 0.20
N VAL A 28 1.31 -3.57 -0.21
CA VAL A 28 1.41 -4.09 -1.57
C VAL A 28 0.04 -4.01 -2.22
N PHE A 29 -0.05 -3.27 -3.31
CA PHE A 29 -1.26 -3.12 -4.13
C PHE A 29 -1.23 -4.09 -5.31
N LEU A 30 -2.32 -4.80 -5.48
CA LEU A 30 -2.56 -5.78 -6.53
C LEU A 30 -3.82 -5.39 -7.29
N CYS A 31 -3.73 -5.13 -8.58
CA CYS A 31 -4.92 -4.94 -9.40
C CYS A 31 -5.49 -6.30 -9.85
N PHE A 32 -6.81 -6.39 -10.02
CA PHE A 32 -7.44 -7.61 -10.50
C PHE A 32 -7.04 -7.94 -11.94
N GLN A 33 -7.23 -9.19 -12.34
CA GLN A 33 -6.90 -9.66 -13.68
C GLN A 33 -7.64 -8.82 -14.74
N GLY A 34 -6.87 -8.21 -15.65
CA GLY A 34 -7.37 -7.32 -16.69
C GLY A 34 -7.20 -5.82 -16.39
N TYR A 35 -6.77 -5.45 -15.17
CA TYR A 35 -6.46 -4.07 -14.80
C TYR A 35 -4.95 -3.86 -14.70
N GLN A 36 -4.47 -2.70 -15.13
CA GLN A 36 -3.09 -2.29 -14.98
C GLN A 36 -2.93 -1.36 -13.79
N ILE A 37 -1.87 -1.60 -13.02
CA ILE A 37 -1.50 -0.72 -11.92
C ILE A 37 -0.74 0.49 -12.48
N SER A 38 -1.27 1.68 -12.22
CA SER A 38 -0.62 2.96 -12.51
C SER A 38 -0.11 3.56 -11.21
N GLY A 39 1.21 3.50 -11.02
CA GLY A 39 1.90 4.02 -9.85
C GLY A 39 2.75 2.96 -9.15
N ALA A 40 3.02 3.18 -7.86
CA ALA A 40 3.78 2.25 -7.04
C ALA A 40 2.92 1.06 -6.59
N SER A 41 3.26 -0.15 -7.03
CA SER A 41 2.60 -1.38 -6.58
C SER A 41 2.94 -1.76 -5.15
N SER A 42 3.95 -1.13 -4.55
CA SER A 42 4.28 -1.29 -3.14
C SER A 42 4.72 0.04 -2.55
N VAL A 43 4.27 0.31 -1.32
CA VAL A 43 4.56 1.54 -0.59
C VAL A 43 5.01 1.17 0.82
N ALA A 44 6.02 1.86 1.34
CA ALA A 44 6.51 1.65 2.69
C ALA A 44 5.92 2.70 3.65
N CYS A 45 5.68 2.31 4.89
CA CYS A 45 5.27 3.20 5.94
C CYS A 45 6.49 3.94 6.48
N GLN A 46 6.50 5.26 6.31
CA GLN A 46 7.56 6.13 6.81
C GLN A 46 7.45 6.33 8.32
N ILE A 47 8.57 6.73 8.93
CA ILE A 47 8.66 6.94 10.38
C ILE A 47 7.70 8.04 10.90
N THR A 48 7.24 8.88 9.98
CA THR A 48 6.25 9.94 10.19
C THR A 48 4.81 9.39 10.35
N GLY A 49 4.58 8.09 10.13
CA GLY A 49 3.25 7.48 10.13
C GLY A 49 2.49 7.71 8.82
N GLN A 50 3.19 8.05 7.75
CA GLN A 50 2.63 8.30 6.42
C GLN A 50 3.21 7.32 5.40
N TRP A 51 2.45 7.04 4.35
CA TRP A 51 2.93 6.22 3.24
C TRP A 51 3.94 7.01 2.41
N ASP A 52 5.06 6.38 2.08
CA ASP A 52 6.14 6.99 1.29
C ASP A 52 5.67 7.40 -0.11
N HIS A 53 4.69 6.67 -0.65
CA HIS A 53 4.09 6.92 -1.96
C HIS A 53 2.56 6.91 -1.85
N ALA A 54 1.91 7.60 -2.79
CA ALA A 54 0.46 7.59 -2.91
C ALA A 54 -0.07 6.22 -3.38
N ALA A 55 -1.30 5.89 -3.00
CA ALA A 55 -1.96 4.68 -3.46
C ALA A 55 -2.07 4.67 -5.01
N PRO A 56 -1.65 3.58 -5.68
CA PRO A 56 -1.74 3.46 -7.12
C PRO A 56 -3.20 3.31 -7.56
N ARG A 57 -3.44 3.58 -8.84
CA ARG A 57 -4.74 3.37 -9.47
C ARG A 57 -4.74 2.10 -10.30
N CYS A 58 -5.82 1.34 -10.23
CA CYS A 58 -6.09 0.23 -11.14
C CYS A 58 -7.01 0.74 -12.25
N GLY A 59 -6.62 0.59 -13.51
CA GLY A 59 -7.37 1.06 -14.68
C GLY A 59 -7.09 0.25 -15.94
#